data_AF-A0A7S2IXH7-F1
#
_entry.id   AF-A0A7S2IXH7-F1
#
_cell.length_a   1.000
_cell.length_b   1.000
_cell.length_c   1.000
_cell.angle_alpha   90.00
_cell.angle_beta   90.00
_cell.angle_gamma   90.00
#
_symmetry.space_group_name_H-M   'P 1'
#
loop_
_entity.id
_entity.type
_entity.pdbx_description
1 polymer ?
#
loop_
_entity_poly.entity_id
_entity_poly.type
_entity_poly.pdbx_seq_one_letter_code
_entity_poly.pdbx_strand_id
1 'polypeptide(L)'
;NAKTRRGEKTTVVDFSPKAISTNELYGFVNMQTREWKDGIISKVMRDLGQIPDTMPKWILLDGDLDANWIESMNSVMDDNRLLTLPSNERIPLKAHMKMIFEIRDLNFATPATATRAGIVCMSDTEGV
;
A
#
# COMPACT_ATOMS: atom_id res chain seq x y z
N ASN A 1 10.89 16.91 3.90
CA ASN A 1 10.09 17.33 2.71
C ASN A 1 10.53 16.53 1.50
N ALA A 2 9.81 15.47 1.17
CA ALA A 2 10.01 14.78 -0.10
C ALA A 2 9.72 15.75 -1.26
N LYS A 3 10.60 15.78 -2.26
CA LYS A 3 10.51 16.67 -3.41
C LYS A 3 10.81 15.89 -4.67
N THR A 4 10.14 16.23 -5.76
CA THR A 4 10.55 15.75 -7.08
C THR A 4 11.90 16.37 -7.44
N ARG A 5 12.61 15.78 -8.42
CA ARG A 5 13.85 16.36 -8.98
C ARG A 5 13.66 17.79 -9.52
N ARG A 6 12.40 18.18 -9.78
CA ARG A 6 11.99 19.53 -10.24
C ARG A 6 11.65 20.49 -9.09
N GLY A 7 11.77 20.05 -7.84
CA GLY A 7 11.44 20.84 -6.65
C GLY A 7 9.95 20.92 -6.33
N GLU A 8 9.11 20.14 -7.02
CA GLU A 8 7.66 20.14 -6.80
C GLU A 8 7.33 19.43 -5.48
N LYS A 9 6.27 19.91 -4.83
CA LYS A 9 5.75 19.30 -3.60
C LYS A 9 5.28 17.89 -3.91
N THR A 10 5.70 16.94 -3.08
CA THR A 10 5.32 15.54 -3.16
C THR A 10 4.62 15.18 -1.86
N THR A 11 3.48 14.49 -1.94
CA THR A 11 2.79 13.97 -0.76
C THR A 11 3.32 12.58 -0.47
N VAL A 12 3.75 12.35 0.76
CA VAL A 12 4.20 11.04 1.24
C VAL A 12 3.38 10.69 2.47
N VAL A 13 2.89 9.45 2.52
CA VAL A 13 2.20 8.88 3.66
C VAL A 13 2.92 7.58 4.00
N ASP A 14 3.41 7.45 5.22
CA ASP A 14 4.11 6.28 5.75
C ASP A 14 3.34 5.69 6.92
N PHE A 15 3.21 4.36 6.94
CA PHE A 15 2.72 3.64 8.11
C PHE A 15 3.16 2.17 8.09
N SER A 16 3.16 1.55 9.27
CA SER A 16 3.54 0.15 9.43
C SER A 16 2.31 -0.77 9.42
N PRO A 17 2.16 -1.66 8.43
CA PRO A 17 1.04 -2.59 8.36
C PRO A 17 0.99 -3.55 9.55
N LYS A 18 2.14 -3.89 10.14
CA LYS A 18 2.23 -4.79 11.31
C LYS A 18 1.84 -4.14 12.63
N ALA A 19 1.81 -2.81 12.70
CA ALA A 19 1.42 -2.10 13.91
C ALA A 19 -0.10 -2.10 14.15
N ILE A 20 -0.88 -2.53 13.15
CA ILE A 20 -2.34 -2.50 13.16
C ILE A 20 -2.90 -3.86 12.72
N SER A 21 -4.15 -4.14 13.10
CA SER A 21 -4.82 -5.35 12.62
C SER A 21 -5.20 -5.24 11.13
N THR A 22 -5.32 -6.36 10.42
CA THR A 22 -5.79 -6.41 9.02
C THR A 22 -7.14 -5.68 8.85
N ASN A 23 -8.02 -5.79 9.84
CA ASN A 23 -9.30 -5.09 9.88
C ASN A 23 -9.13 -3.57 9.95
N GLU A 24 -8.19 -3.07 10.76
CA GLU A 24 -7.89 -1.63 10.83
C GLU A 24 -7.10 -1.12 9.62
N LEU A 25 -6.35 -1.99 8.96
CA LEU A 25 -5.65 -1.68 7.73
C LEU A 25 -6.65 -1.45 6.59
N TYR A 26 -7.53 -2.41 6.29
CA TYR A 26 -8.43 -2.38 5.13
C TYR A 26 -9.84 -1.85 5.41
N GLY A 27 -10.30 -1.98 6.65
CA GLY A 27 -11.67 -1.70 7.05
C GLY A 27 -12.45 -2.97 7.31
N PHE A 28 -13.50 -2.85 8.12
CA PHE A 28 -14.34 -3.96 8.55
C PHE A 28 -15.77 -3.48 8.82
N VAL A 29 -16.72 -4.41 8.83
CA VAL A 29 -18.08 -4.15 9.30
C VAL A 29 -18.13 -4.29 10.81
N ASN A 30 -18.52 -3.22 11.51
CA ASN A 30 -18.75 -3.28 12.95
C ASN A 30 -19.93 -4.20 13.24
N MET A 31 -19.71 -5.31 13.96
CA MET A 31 -20.75 -6.30 14.25
C MET A 31 -21.91 -5.76 15.12
N GLN A 32 -21.66 -4.72 15.93
CA GLN A 32 -22.67 -4.13 16.81
C GLN A 32 -23.56 -3.14 16.05
N THR A 33 -22.97 -2.24 15.26
CA THR A 33 -23.72 -1.21 14.52
C THR A 33 -24.13 -1.66 13.11
N ARG A 34 -23.52 -2.73 12.60
CA ARG A 34 -23.59 -3.18 11.19
C ARG A 34 -23.14 -2.13 10.18
N GLU A 35 -22.36 -1.15 10.62
CA GLU A 35 -21.82 -0.10 9.77
C GLU A 35 -20.42 -0.44 9.30
N TRP A 36 -20.09 0.02 8.10
CA TRP A 36 -18.74 -0.05 7.57
C TRP A 36 -17.83 0.94 8.30
N LYS A 37 -16.66 0.46 8.76
CA LYS A 37 -15.58 1.28 9.27
C LYS A 37 -14.41 1.20 8.31
N ASP A 38 -14.04 2.35 7.73
CA ASP A 38 -12.88 2.45 6.84
C ASP A 38 -11.57 2.15 7.59
N GLY A 39 -10.67 1.46 6.89
CA GLY A 39 -9.30 1.24 7.34
C GLY A 39 -8.37 2.37 6.95
N ILE A 40 -7.13 2.29 7.44
CA ILE A 40 -6.10 3.30 7.16
C ILE A 40 -5.74 3.33 5.67
N ILE A 41 -5.52 2.18 5.01
CA ILE A 41 -5.13 2.16 3.59
C ILE A 41 -6.28 2.63 2.69
N SER A 42 -7.53 2.25 3.00
CA SER A 42 -8.69 2.65 2.20
C SER A 42 -8.90 4.17 2.27
N LYS A 43 -8.80 4.73 3.48
CA LYS A 43 -8.87 6.17 3.70
C LYS A 43 -7.74 6.92 2.99
N VAL A 44 -6.48 6.50 3.17
CA VAL A 44 -5.31 7.14 2.54
C VAL A 44 -5.41 7.10 1.02
N MET A 45 -5.77 5.97 0.42
CA MET A 45 -5.92 5.87 -1.04
C MET A 45 -7.03 6.77 -1.56
N ARG A 46 -8.15 6.87 -0.84
CA ARG A 46 -9.27 7.75 -1.20
C ARG A 46 -8.87 9.23 -1.11
N ASP A 47 -8.25 9.63 0.00
CA ASP A 47 -7.83 11.01 0.24
C ASP A 47 -6.81 11.47 -0.80
N LEU A 48 -5.78 10.65 -1.06
CA LEU A 48 -4.77 10.94 -2.08
C LEU A 48 -5.37 10.96 -3.49
N GLY A 49 -6.35 10.11 -3.77
CA GLY A 49 -7.05 10.08 -5.04
C GLY A 49 -7.95 11.30 -5.27
N GLN A 50 -8.46 11.96 -4.24
CA GLN A 50 -9.33 13.13 -4.37
C GLN A 50 -8.57 14.44 -4.58
N ILE A 51 -7.25 14.47 -4.31
CA ILE A 51 -6.42 15.64 -4.57
C ILE A 51 -6.39 15.90 -6.10
N PRO A 52 -6.74 17.12 -6.55
CA PRO A 52 -6.96 17.41 -7.96
C PRO A 52 -5.66 17.53 -8.78
N ASP A 53 -4.52 17.73 -8.12
CA ASP A 53 -3.24 17.81 -8.82
C ASP A 53 -2.73 16.44 -9.28
N THR A 54 -1.89 16.47 -10.31
CA THR A 54 -1.19 15.28 -10.82
C THR A 54 0.19 15.12 -10.20
N MET A 55 0.46 15.77 -9.07
CA MET A 55 1.76 15.66 -8.42
C MET A 55 1.94 14.23 -7.89
N PRO A 56 3.19 13.72 -7.87
CA PRO A 56 3.48 12.39 -7.34
C PRO A 56 3.03 12.25 -5.89
N LYS A 57 2.38 11.13 -5.59
CA LYS A 57 1.90 10.77 -4.25
C LYS A 57 2.45 9.40 -3.90
N TRP A 58 3.10 9.27 -2.76
CA TRP A 58 3.77 8.03 -2.35
C TRP A 58 3.12 7.50 -1.08
N ILE A 59 2.84 6.20 -1.10
CA ILE A 59 2.36 5.42 0.04
C ILE A 59 3.49 4.46 0.41
N LEU A 60 4.07 4.65 1.59
CA LEU A 60 5.10 3.77 2.15
C LEU A 60 4.46 2.81 3.15
N LEU A 61 4.70 1.53 2.93
CA LEU A 61 4.28 0.44 3.81
C LEU A 61 5.55 -0.17 4.40
N ASP A 62 5.87 0.22 5.63
CA ASP A 62 7.06 -0.23 6.35
C ASP A 62 6.73 -1.38 7.30
N GLY A 63 6.99 -2.61 6.86
CA GLY A 63 6.80 -3.79 7.68
C GLY A 63 6.73 -5.06 6.86
N ASP A 64 7.20 -6.17 7.46
CA ASP A 64 7.29 -7.43 6.73
C ASP A 64 5.93 -7.90 6.21
N LEU A 65 6.00 -8.62 5.08
CA LEU A 65 4.85 -9.27 4.47
C LEU A 65 4.28 -10.34 5.41
N ASP A 66 2.95 -10.35 5.53
CA ASP A 66 2.19 -11.43 6.13
C ASP A 66 1.11 -11.87 5.14
N ALA A 67 0.81 -13.17 5.16
CA ALA A 67 -0.10 -13.80 4.20
C ALA A 67 -1.50 -13.16 4.20
N ASN A 68 -1.98 -12.66 5.35
CA ASN A 68 -3.33 -12.13 5.47
C ASN A 68 -3.48 -10.77 4.81
N TRP A 69 -2.47 -9.90 4.92
CA TRP A 69 -2.58 -8.57 4.32
C TRP A 69 -2.13 -8.54 2.87
N ILE A 70 -1.19 -9.39 2.44
CA ILE A 70 -0.71 -9.38 1.05
C ILE A 70 -1.78 -9.83 0.05
N GLU A 71 -2.75 -10.65 0.48
CA GLU A 71 -3.83 -11.16 -0.38
C GLU A 71 -4.67 -10.03 -0.99
N SER A 72 -5.14 -9.10 -0.17
CA SER A 72 -5.91 -7.93 -0.62
C SER A 72 -5.08 -6.93 -1.44
N MET A 73 -3.75 -7.00 -1.34
CA MET A 73 -2.83 -6.11 -2.04
C MET A 73 -2.45 -6.63 -3.44
N ASN A 74 -2.66 -7.92 -3.72
CA ASN A 74 -2.29 -8.54 -5.00
C ASN A 74 -2.96 -7.89 -6.21
N SER A 75 -4.21 -7.41 -6.07
CA SER A 75 -4.94 -6.68 -7.13
C SER A 75 -4.54 -5.21 -7.26
N VAL A 76 -3.86 -4.66 -6.25
CA VAL A 76 -3.27 -3.33 -6.31
C VAL A 76 -1.93 -3.38 -7.04
N MET A 77 -1.17 -4.46 -6.83
CA MET A 77 0.14 -4.67 -7.45
C MET A 77 0.06 -5.18 -8.90
N ASP A 78 -1.05 -5.78 -9.32
CA ASP A 78 -1.24 -6.23 -10.70
C ASP A 78 -1.72 -5.10 -11.64
N ASP A 79 -1.99 -5.46 -12.90
CA ASP A 79 -2.43 -4.52 -13.93
C ASP A 79 -3.78 -3.84 -13.63
N ASN A 80 -4.59 -4.42 -12.73
CA ASN A 80 -5.88 -3.84 -12.34
C ASN A 80 -5.70 -2.57 -11.51
N ARG A 81 -4.60 -2.47 -10.74
CA ARG A 81 -4.29 -1.33 -9.86
C ARG A 81 -5.48 -0.93 -8.99
N LEU A 82 -6.13 -1.91 -8.38
CA LEU A 82 -7.41 -1.73 -7.69
C LEU A 82 -7.38 -2.38 -6.30
N LEU A 83 -7.66 -1.58 -5.28
CA LEU A 83 -7.89 -2.09 -3.93
C LEU A 83 -9.36 -2.51 -3.82
N THR A 84 -9.60 -3.79 -3.56
CA THR A 84 -10.96 -4.32 -3.34
C THR A 84 -11.15 -4.58 -1.86
N LEU A 85 -12.07 -3.83 -1.24
CA LEU A 85 -12.37 -3.96 0.19
C LEU A 85 -13.38 -5.08 0.44
N PRO A 86 -13.42 -5.65 1.66
CA PRO A 86 -14.47 -6.58 2.07
C PRO A 86 -15.90 -6.03 1.91
N SER A 87 -16.10 -4.71 1.87
CA SER A 87 -17.37 -4.05 1.54
C SER A 87 -17.79 -4.19 0.07
N ASN A 88 -16.95 -4.80 -0.78
CA ASN A 88 -16.98 -4.76 -2.24
C ASN A 88 -16.71 -3.38 -2.85
N GLU A 89 -16.29 -2.39 -2.04
CA GLU A 89 -15.79 -1.12 -2.57
C GLU A 89 -14.49 -1.34 -3.34
N ARG A 90 -14.34 -0.61 -4.44
CA ARG A 90 -13.22 -0.70 -5.38
C ARG A 90 -12.54 0.67 -5.48
N ILE A 91 -11.34 0.79 -4.91
CA ILE A 91 -10.58 2.04 -4.88
C ILE A 91 -9.39 1.95 -5.84
N PRO A 92 -9.37 2.72 -6.94
CA PRO A 92 -8.28 2.65 -7.91
C PRO A 92 -7.02 3.38 -7.42
N LEU A 93 -5.87 2.74 -7.63
CA LEU A 93 -4.56 3.39 -7.50
C LEU A 93 -4.30 4.21 -8.77
N LYS A 94 -4.44 5.54 -8.65
CA LYS A 94 -4.26 6.46 -9.79
C LYS A 94 -2.82 6.46 -10.31
N ALA A 95 -2.63 6.81 -11.57
CA ALA A 95 -1.31 6.77 -12.23
C ALA A 95 -0.22 7.64 -11.56
N HIS A 96 -0.62 8.74 -10.90
CA HIS A 96 0.26 9.64 -10.16
C HIS A 96 0.54 9.17 -8.72
N MET A 97 -0.10 8.09 -8.28
CA MET A 97 0.14 7.45 -6.99
C MET A 97 1.16 6.33 -7.16
N LYS A 98 2.03 6.15 -6.17
CA LYS A 98 3.05 5.10 -6.10
C LYS A 98 3.00 4.46 -4.72
N MET A 99 3.21 3.15 -4.67
CA MET A 99 3.28 2.39 -3.44
C MET A 99 4.66 1.77 -3.33
N ILE A 100 5.27 1.89 -2.16
CA ILE A 100 6.56 1.30 -1.83
C ILE A 100 6.36 0.40 -0.61
N PHE A 101 6.87 -0.81 -0.71
CA PHE A 101 6.89 -1.78 0.37
C PHE A 101 8.33 -1.90 0.86
N GLU A 102 8.55 -1.55 2.13
CA GLU A 102 9.80 -1.80 2.82
C GLU A 102 9.63 -3.05 3.66
N ILE A 103 10.36 -4.10 3.29
CA ILE A 103 10.23 -5.45 3.85
C ILE A 103 11.63 -6.00 4.07
N ARG A 104 11.81 -6.79 5.14
CA ARG A 104 13.09 -7.45 5.40
C ARG A 104 13.34 -8.63 4.49
N ASP A 105 12.31 -9.44 4.29
CA ASP A 105 12.38 -10.66 3.48
C ASP A 105 11.05 -10.92 2.75
N LEU A 106 11.14 -11.74 1.70
CA LEU A 106 10.02 -12.15 0.86
C LEU A 106 9.52 -13.54 1.23
N ASN A 107 9.79 -14.06 2.44
CA ASN A 107 9.48 -15.45 2.79
C ASN A 107 7.97 -15.77 2.72
N PHE A 108 7.13 -14.77 2.95
CA PHE A 108 5.67 -14.87 2.88
C PHE A 108 5.09 -14.41 1.53
N ALA A 109 5.92 -13.93 0.61
CA ALA A 109 5.49 -13.62 -0.75
C ALA A 109 5.57 -14.87 -1.63
N THR A 110 4.54 -15.10 -2.42
CA THR A 110 4.64 -16.09 -3.51
C THR A 110 5.52 -15.53 -4.63
N PRO A 111 6.18 -16.38 -5.45
CA PRO A 111 6.88 -15.91 -6.64
C PRO A 111 5.99 -15.05 -7.55
N ALA A 112 4.69 -15.38 -7.64
CA ALA A 112 3.72 -14.60 -8.40
C ALA A 112 3.42 -13.22 -7.82
N THR A 113 3.60 -13.03 -6.51
CA THR A 113 3.53 -11.71 -5.85
C THR A 113 4.78 -10.90 -6.18
N ALA A 114 5.95 -11.53 -6.12
CA ALA A 114 7.23 -10.90 -6.41
C ALA A 114 7.34 -10.41 -7.87
N THR A 115 6.73 -11.11 -8.85
CA THR A 115 6.77 -10.69 -10.26
C THR A 115 5.90 -9.47 -10.58
N ARG A 116 4.94 -9.12 -9.72
CA ARG A 116 4.02 -7.98 -9.93
C ARG A 116 4.63 -6.64 -9.53
N ALA A 117 5.72 -6.67 -8.75
CA ALA A 117 6.40 -5.49 -8.25
C ALA A 117 7.85 -5.43 -8.72
N GLY A 118 8.39 -4.20 -8.83
CA GLY A 118 9.83 -4.01 -8.95
C GLY A 118 10.48 -4.24 -7.60
N ILE A 119 11.41 -5.20 -7.51
CA ILE A 119 12.12 -5.53 -6.27
C ILE A 119 13.53 -4.96 -6.36
N VAL A 120 13.93 -4.21 -5.34
CA VAL A 120 15.30 -3.76 -5.14
C VAL A 120 15.84 -4.45 -3.89
N CYS A 121 16.77 -5.39 -4.09
CA CYS A 121 17.44 -6.08 -2.97
C CYS A 121 18.68 -5.30 -2.54
N MET A 122 18.80 -5.05 -1.24
CA MET A 122 20.00 -4.48 -0.64
C MET A 122 20.69 -5.59 0.18
N SER A 123 21.94 -5.89 -0.14
CA SER A 123 22.77 -6.84 0.59
C SER A 123 23.82 -6.10 1.40
N ASP A 124 24.04 -6.52 2.65
CA ASP A 124 25.08 -5.97 3.55
C ASP A 124 26.50 -6.43 3.20
N THR A 125 26.72 -6.88 1.97
CA THR A 125 28.02 -7.36 1.54
C THR A 125 28.89 -6.17 1.22
N GLU A 126 29.54 -5.60 2.25
CA GLU A 126 30.90 -5.13 2.04
C GLU A 126 31.69 -6.31 1.47
N GLY A 127 32.27 -6.09 0.29
CA GLY A 127 32.98 -7.14 -0.44
C GLY A 127 34.00 -7.83 0.46
N VAL A 128 33.85 -9.15 0.59
CA VAL A 128 34.91 -10.03 1.09
C VAL A 128 35.82 -10.39 -0.07
#